data_AF-A0A1X7UR27-F1
#
_entry.id   AF-A0A1X7UR27-F1
#
_cell.length_a   1.000
_cell.length_b   1.000
_cell.length_c   1.000
_cell.angle_alpha   90.00
_cell.angle_beta   90.00
_cell.angle_gamma   90.00
#
_symmetry.space_group_name_H-M   'P 1'
#
loop_
_entity.id
_entity.type
_entity.pdbx_description
1 polymer ?
#
loop_
_entity_poly.entity_id
_entity_poly.type
_entity_poly.pdbx_seq_one_letter_code
_entity_poly.pdbx_strand_id
1 'polypeptide(L)' 'MQEVSSVFNVYGISVNHHHLSLIADYMRFDGDYESFSRFGMNSNSSPFQQMSFETTMKFLRSATVRGDVDTL' A
#
# COMPACT_ATOMS: atom_id res chain seq x y z
N MET A 1 15.79 -1.09 -2.29
CA MET A 1 15.84 -1.92 -3.53
C MET A 1 16.79 -3.11 -3.44
N GLN A 2 18.00 -2.96 -2.89
CA GLN A 2 19.01 -4.05 -2.87
C GLN A 2 18.50 -5.34 -2.21
N GLU A 3 17.82 -5.22 -1.07
CA GLU A 3 17.27 -6.38 -0.33
C GLU A 3 16.34 -7.23 -1.19
N VAL A 4 15.33 -6.61 -1.81
CA VAL A 4 14.34 -7.33 -2.62
C VAL A 4 14.98 -7.92 -3.89
N SER A 5 15.91 -7.20 -4.52
CA SER A 5 16.67 -7.71 -5.67
C SER A 5 17.52 -8.93 -5.30
N SER A 6 18.12 -8.94 -4.11
CA SER A 6 18.93 -10.06 -3.60
C SER A 6 18.08 -11.32 -3.43
N VAL A 7 16.86 -11.18 -2.89
CA VAL A 7 15.91 -12.29 -2.73
C VAL A 7 15.62 -12.97 -4.07
N PHE A 8 15.30 -12.22 -5.12
CA PHE A 8 15.04 -12.79 -6.45
C PHE A 8 16.29 -13.39 -7.10
N ASN A 9 17.45 -12.77 -6.89
CA ASN A 9 18.73 -13.22 -7.48
C ASN A 9 19.16 -14.60 -6.98
N VAL A 10 18.89 -14.95 -5.71
CA VAL A 10 19.19 -16.29 -5.16
C VAL A 10 18.42 -17.39 -5.90
N TYR A 11 17.26 -17.07 -6.47
CA TYR A 11 16.46 -18.01 -7.27
C TYR A 11 16.69 -17.88 -8.78
N GLY A 12 17.63 -17.02 -9.22
CA GLY A 12 17.86 -16.76 -10.65
C GLY A 12 16.70 -16.05 -11.34
N ILE A 13 15.81 -15.39 -10.59
CA ILE A 13 14.65 -14.68 -11.15
C ILE A 13 15.08 -13.26 -11.55
N SER A 14 15.01 -12.96 -12.84
CA SER A 14 15.25 -11.62 -13.36
C SER A 14 14.00 -10.76 -13.24
N VAL A 15 14.09 -9.64 -12.52
CA VAL A 15 13.01 -8.66 -12.35
C VAL A 15 13.48 -7.32 -12.88
N ASN A 16 12.65 -6.68 -13.73
CA ASN A 16 12.97 -5.35 -14.23
C ASN A 16 13.00 -4.34 -13.07
N HIS A 17 14.06 -3.53 -13.02
CA HIS A 17 14.26 -2.51 -11.99
C HIS A 17 13.09 -1.53 -11.85
N HIS A 18 12.34 -1.26 -12.92
CA HIS A 18 11.18 -0.36 -12.89
C HIS A 18 10.08 -0.87 -11.95
N HIS A 19 9.88 -2.19 -11.84
CA HIS A 19 8.91 -2.76 -10.90
C HIS A 19 9.34 -2.51 -9.45
N LEU A 20 10.61 -2.78 -9.15
CA LEU A 20 11.15 -2.62 -7.80
C LEU A 20 11.24 -1.15 -7.39
N SER A 21 11.52 -0.26 -8.35
CA SER A 21 11.57 1.18 -8.12
C SER A 21 10.18 1.72 -7.81
N LEU A 22 9.16 1.37 -8.61
CA LEU A 22 7.79 1.79 -8.37
C LEU A 22 7.27 1.34 -6.99
N ILE A 23 7.55 0.09 -6.62
CA ILE A 23 7.18 -0.45 -5.29
C ILE A 23 7.91 0.33 -4.18
N ALA A 24 9.21 0.57 -4.33
CA ALA A 24 9.99 1.28 -3.33
C ALA A 24 9.54 2.74 -3.15
N ASP A 25 9.22 3.43 -4.24
CA ASP A 25 8.72 4.80 -4.20
C ASP A 25 7.36 4.88 -3.51
N TYR A 26 6.46 3.92 -3.80
CA TYR A 26 5.16 3.85 -3.13
C TYR A 26 5.31 3.58 -1.63
N MET A 27 6.17 2.64 -1.23
CA MET A 27 6.44 2.34 0.19
C MET A 27 7.08 3.49 0.96
N ARG A 28 7.57 4.54 0.29
CA ARG A 28 8.25 5.68 0.94
C ARG A 28 7.59 7.02 0.64
N PHE A 29 6.39 6.99 0.02
CA PHE A 29 5.68 8.17 -0.47
C PHE A 29 5.45 9.23 0.61
N ASP A 30 5.04 8.83 1.82
CA ASP A 30 4.71 9.74 2.92
C ASP A 30 5.93 10.20 3.74
N GLY A 31 7.16 9.90 3.31
CA GLY A 31 8.32 10.30 4.10
C GLY A 31 8.55 9.45 5.36
N ASP A 32 7.80 8.35 5.55
CA ASP A 32 8.20 7.17 6.32
C ASP A 32 8.12 5.85 5.52
N TYR A 33 8.65 4.75 6.06
CA TYR A 33 8.51 3.41 5.48
C TYR A 33 7.12 2.85 5.77
N GLU A 34 6.35 2.66 4.71
CA GLU A 34 5.00 2.14 4.74
C GLU A 34 4.93 0.74 4.12
N SER A 35 4.32 -0.19 4.85
CA SER A 35 4.16 -1.58 4.40
C SER A 35 2.85 -1.78 3.66
N PHE A 36 2.81 -2.72 2.71
CA PHE A 36 1.57 -3.21 2.11
C PHE A 36 0.79 -4.11 3.09
N SER A 37 0.29 -3.51 4.15
CA SER A 37 -0.46 -4.19 5.21
C SER A 37 -1.69 -3.38 5.59
N ARG A 38 -2.49 -3.91 6.52
CA ARG A 38 -3.60 -3.18 7.13
C ARG A 38 -3.20 -1.84 7.75
N PHE A 39 -1.96 -1.71 8.19
CA PHE A 39 -1.46 -0.46 8.78
C PHE A 39 -1.23 0.58 7.70
N GLY A 40 -0.57 0.19 6.60
CA GLY A 40 -0.38 1.07 5.45
C GLY A 40 -1.68 1.37 4.69
N MET A 41 -2.67 0.48 4.72
CA MET A 41 -3.97 0.76 4.08
C MET A 41 -4.75 1.86 4.81
N ASN A 42 -4.48 2.14 6.10
CA ASN A 42 -5.23 3.17 6.85
C ASN A 42 -4.92 4.60 6.36
N SER A 43 -3.78 4.82 5.73
CA SER A 43 -3.38 6.12 5.17
C SER A 43 -3.98 6.37 3.77
N ASN A 44 -4.55 5.33 3.15
CA ASN A 44 -5.08 5.41 1.80
C ASN A 44 -6.24 6.41 1.73
N SER A 45 -6.27 7.26 0.71
CA SER A 45 -7.29 8.30 0.55
C SER A 45 -8.66 7.78 0.12
N SER A 46 -8.77 6.57 -0.44
CA SER A 46 -10.05 6.00 -0.89
C SER A 46 -10.73 5.18 0.21
N PRO A 47 -11.87 5.63 0.78
CA PRO A 47 -12.65 4.84 1.72
C PRO A 47 -13.10 3.49 1.11
N PHE A 48 -13.41 3.44 -0.18
CA PHE A 48 -13.83 2.18 -0.81
C PHE A 48 -12.67 1.20 -0.97
N GLN A 49 -11.46 1.67 -1.26
CA GLN A 49 -10.28 0.82 -1.28
C GLN A 49 -9.97 0.26 0.11
N GLN A 50 -10.10 1.07 1.16
CA GLN A 50 -9.95 0.60 2.55
C GLN A 50 -11.00 -0.46 2.90
N MET A 51 -12.27 -0.22 2.54
CA MET A 51 -13.39 -1.11 2.83
C MET A 51 -13.33 -2.46 2.10
N SER A 52 -12.83 -2.46 0.86
CA SER A 52 -12.70 -3.67 0.04
C SER A 52 -11.49 -4.54 0.41
N PHE A 53 -10.49 -3.97 1.09
CA PHE A 53 -9.32 -4.73 1.55
C PHE A 53 -9.65 -5.61 2.77
N GLU A 54 -9.95 -5.01 3.92
CA GLU A 54 -10.36 -5.75 5.13
C GLU A 54 -11.11 -4.87 6.14
N THR A 55 -11.79 -5.48 7.11
CA THR A 55 -12.49 -4.78 8.21
C THR A 55 -13.50 -3.71 7.76
N THR A 56 -14.25 -4.00 6.69
CA THR A 56 -15.21 -3.11 6.02
C THR A 56 -16.05 -2.24 6.95
N MET A 57 -16.70 -2.84 7.96
CA MET A 57 -17.57 -2.08 8.88
C MET A 57 -16.84 -1.05 9.74
N LYS A 58 -15.56 -1.29 10.06
CA LYS A 58 -14.71 -0.33 10.79
C LYS A 58 -14.47 0.91 9.94
N PHE A 59 -14.08 0.72 8.67
CA PHE A 59 -13.83 1.81 7.74
C PHE A 59 -15.11 2.53 7.34
N LEU A 60 -16.21 1.80 7.08
CA LEU A 60 -17.52 2.39 6.80
C LEU A 60 -17.99 3.31 7.92
N ARG A 61 -17.91 2.84 9.18
CA ARG A 61 -18.25 3.67 10.34
C ARG A 61 -17.35 4.90 10.44
N SER A 62 -16.04 4.73 10.25
CA SER A 62 -15.07 5.83 10.35
C SER A 62 -15.31 6.89 9.27
N ALA A 63 -15.50 6.47 8.02
CA ALA A 63 -15.81 7.35 6.88
C ALA A 63 -17.13 8.09 7.08
N THR A 64 -18.16 7.40 7.57
CA THR A 64 -19.47 8.01 7.87
C THR A 64 -19.36 9.08 8.96
N VAL A 65 -18.58 8.83 10.01
CA VAL A 65 -18.37 9.78 11.11
C VAL A 65 -17.53 10.98 10.68
N ARG A 66 -16.53 10.79 9.82
CA ARG A 66 -15.65 11.84 9.31
C ARG A 66 -16.27 12.64 8.15
N GLY A 67 -17.28 12.09 7.49
CA GLY A 67 -17.84 12.65 6.27
C GLY A 67 -16.91 12.49 5.07
N ASP A 68 -16.11 11.42 5.05
CA ASP A 68 -15.15 11.16 3.97
C ASP A 68 -15.90 10.90 2.65
N VAL A 69 -15.38 11.45 1.54
CA VAL A 69 -15.95 11.30 0.20
C VAL A 69 -14.92 10.61 -0.69
N ASP A 70 -15.33 9.52 -1.35
CA ASP A 70 -14.51 8.84 -2.35
C ASP A 70 -14.69 9.54 -3.71
N THR A 71 -13.59 9.93 -4.36
CA THR A 71 -13.61 10.71 -5.61
C THR A 71 -13.60 9.86 -6.88
N LEU A 72 -13.64 8.52 -6.76
CA LEU A 72 -13.46 7.56 -7.86
C LEU A 72 -12.15 7.81 -8.62
#